data_AF-A0ABD6E053-F1
#
_entry.id   AF-A0ABD6E053-F1
#
_cell.length_a   1.000
_cell.length_b   1.000
_cell.length_c   1.000
_cell.angle_alpha   90.00
_cell.angle_beta   90.00
_cell.angle_gamma   90.00
#
_symmetry.space_group_name_H-M   'P 1'
#
loop_
_entity.id
_entity.type
_entity.pdbx_description
1 polymer ?
#
loop_
_entity_poly.entity_id
_entity_poly.type
_entity_poly.pdbx_seq_one_letter_code
_entity_poly.pdbx_strand_id
1 'polypeptide(L)' 'MDFDWPTYFECAACGAEFPANAVQYDDLGYPECPECEARTGPLASLEAVEAAESGIAE' A
#
# COMPACT_ATOMS: atom_id res chain seq x y z
N MET A 1 23.73 12.59 -4.88
CA MET A 1 22.55 12.82 -4.03
C MET A 1 22.46 11.64 -3.07
N ASP A 2 22.41 11.90 -1.76
CA ASP A 2 22.16 10.87 -0.75
C ASP A 2 20.65 10.62 -0.75
N PHE A 3 20.23 9.42 -1.14
CA PHE A 3 18.82 9.04 -1.15
C PHE A 3 18.56 8.40 0.21
N ASP A 4 18.11 9.22 1.16
CA ASP A 4 17.65 8.78 2.48
C ASP A 4 16.39 7.92 2.25
N TRP A 5 16.61 6.63 2.01
CA TRP A 5 15.51 5.67 1.94
C TRP A 5 14.91 5.61 3.34
N PRO A 6 13.63 5.96 3.50
CA PRO A 6 13.01 5.92 4.81
C PRO A 6 13.10 4.49 5.33
N THR A 7 13.76 4.32 6.47
CA THR A 7 13.92 3.02 7.14
C THR A 7 12.60 2.52 7.74
N TYR A 8 11.58 3.36 7.69
CA TYR A 8 10.25 3.13 8.23
C TYR A 8 9.21 3.36 7.13
N PHE A 9 8.14 2.61 7.21
CA PHE A 9 6.99 2.64 6.35
C PHE A 9 5.79 3.06 7.19
N GLU A 10 5.06 4.07 6.73
CA GLU A 10 3.81 4.51 7.34
C GLU A 10 2.65 4.07 6.44
N CYS A 11 1.70 3.35 7.00
CA CYS A 11 0.52 2.93 6.29
C CYS A 11 -0.45 4.11 6.11
N ALA A 12 -0.71 4.51 4.88
CA ALA A 12 -1.69 5.58 4.59
C ALA A 12 -3.15 5.20 4.90
N ALA A 13 -3.46 3.91 5.09
CA ALA A 13 -4.83 3.43 5.34
C ALA A 13 -5.20 3.43 6.83
N CYS A 14 -4.34 2.88 7.69
CA CYS A 14 -4.58 2.82 9.14
C CYS A 14 -3.69 3.78 9.96
N GLY A 15 -2.64 4.35 9.36
CA GLY A 15 -1.67 5.22 10.03
C GLY A 15 -0.60 4.47 10.83
N ALA A 16 -0.53 3.15 10.72
CA ALA A 16 0.45 2.35 11.46
C ALA A 16 1.86 2.47 10.86
N GLU A 17 2.86 2.57 11.73
CA GLU A 17 4.27 2.70 11.36
C GLU A 17 5.03 1.40 11.61
N PHE A 18 5.69 0.88 10.57
CA PHE A 18 6.48 -0.35 10.62
C PHE A 18 7.89 -0.13 10.07
N PRO A 19 8.89 -0.89 10.53
CA PRO A 19 10.19 -0.84 9.88
C PRO A 19 10.07 -1.44 8.47
N ALA A 20 10.79 -0.88 7.49
CA ALA A 20 10.65 -1.24 6.08
C ALA A 20 10.88 -2.73 5.79
N ASN A 21 11.63 -3.44 6.65
CA ASN A 21 11.87 -4.88 6.54
C ASN A 21 10.70 -5.75 7.06
N ALA A 22 9.73 -5.18 7.76
CA ALA A 22 8.53 -5.87 8.24
C ALA A 22 7.34 -5.74 7.28
N VAL A 23 7.47 -4.91 6.25
CA VAL A 23 6.45 -4.69 5.23
C VAL A 23 6.55 -5.80 4.19
N GLN A 24 5.42 -6.46 3.90
CA GLN A 24 5.35 -7.43 2.82
C GLN A 24 5.08 -6.71 1.51
N TYR A 25 5.51 -7.31 0.39
CA TYR A 25 5.22 -6.78 -0.93
C TYR A 25 4.40 -7.81 -1.70
N ASP A 26 3.35 -7.37 -2.36
CA ASP A 26 2.54 -8.20 -3.25
C ASP A 26 3.35 -8.63 -4.50
N ASP A 27 2.83 -9.54 -5.32
CA ASP A 27 3.43 -10.02 -6.56
C ASP A 27 3.78 -8.89 -7.55
N LEU A 28 3.08 -7.76 -7.48
CA LEU A 28 3.39 -6.57 -8.29
C LEU A 28 4.48 -5.66 -7.68
N GLY A 29 4.97 -5.97 -6.47
CA GLY A 29 5.98 -5.19 -5.75
C GLY A 29 5.42 -3.98 -4.98
N TYR A 30 4.12 -3.96 -4.69
CA TYR A 30 3.51 -2.90 -3.86
C TYR A 30 3.56 -3.28 -2.37
N PRO A 31 3.90 -2.32 -1.47
CA PRO A 31 3.94 -2.61 -0.06
C PRO A 31 2.53 -2.82 0.51
N GLU A 32 2.37 -3.87 1.28
CA GLU A 32 1.17 -4.29 1.99
C GLU A 32 1.35 -4.11 3.49
N CYS A 33 0.38 -3.45 4.12
CA CYS A 33 0.42 -3.21 5.56
C CYS A 33 0.19 -4.52 6.33
N PRO A 34 1.08 -4.91 7.25
CA PRO A 34 0.89 -6.14 8.03
C PRO A 34 -0.22 -6.05 9.08
N GLU A 35 -0.73 -4.86 9.41
CA GLU A 35 -1.79 -4.68 10.40
C GLU A 35 -3.19 -4.77 9.78
N CYS A 36 -3.41 -4.04 8.69
CA CYS A 36 -4.72 -3.91 8.06
C CYS A 36 -4.80 -4.58 6.68
N GLU A 37 -3.71 -5.19 6.21
CA GLU A 37 -3.59 -5.88 4.92
C GLU A 37 -3.87 -4.94 3.73
N ALA A 38 -3.88 -3.63 3.96
CA ALA A 38 -4.08 -2.65 2.91
C ALA A 38 -2.79 -2.50 2.09
N ARG A 39 -2.92 -2.61 0.77
CA ARG A 39 -1.88 -2.12 -0.14
C ARG A 39 -1.78 -0.61 0.03
N THR A 40 -0.57 -0.08 0.11
CA THR A 40 -0.35 1.36 0.18
C THR A 40 0.59 1.74 -0.95
N GLY A 41 0.08 2.46 -1.93
CA GLY A 41 0.85 2.87 -3.09
C GLY A 41 0.00 3.76 -3.98
N PRO A 42 0.56 4.37 -5.02
CA PRO A 42 -0.22 5.16 -5.96
C PRO A 42 -1.37 4.36 -6.57
N LEU A 43 -1.20 3.04 -6.75
CA LEU A 43 -2.27 2.14 -7.20
C LEU A 43 -3.26 1.73 -6.10
N ALA A 44 -2.92 1.79 -4.81
CA ALA A 44 -3.90 1.50 -3.75
C ALA A 44 -5.07 2.49 -3.74
N SER A 45 -4.77 3.74 -4.12
CA SER A 45 -5.80 4.76 -4.34
C SER A 45 -6.64 4.47 -5.59
N LEU A 46 -6.08 3.74 -6.57
CA LEU A 46 -6.78 3.36 -7.80
C LEU A 46 -7.61 2.08 -7.65
N GLU A 47 -7.16 1.08 -6.91
CA GLU A 47 -7.97 -0.13 -6.67
C GLU A 47 -9.21 0.15 -5.81
N ALA A 48 -9.17 1.18 -4.95
CA ALA A 48 -10.36 1.67 -4.26
C ALA A 48 -11.41 2.27 -5.23
N VAL A 49 -11.00 2.80 -6.39
CA VAL A 49 -11.93 3.26 -7.43
C VAL A 49 -12.27 2.15 -8.43
N GLU A 50 -11.36 1.24 -8.77
CA GLU A 50 -11.64 0.11 -9.68
C GLU A 50 -12.58 -0.92 -9.04
N ALA A 51 -12.52 -1.14 -7.72
CA ALA A 51 -13.53 -1.90 -6.99
C ALA A 51 -14.91 -1.20 -6.97
N ALA A 52 -14.94 0.14 -7.09
CA ALA A 52 -16.18 0.89 -7.25
C ALA A 52 -16.71 0.85 -8.70
N GLU A 53 -15.83 0.66 -9.70
CA GLU A 53 -16.20 0.61 -11.12
C GLU A 53 -16.50 -0.82 -11.64
N SER A 54 -16.01 -1.88 -10.99
CA SER A 54 -16.42 -3.27 -11.31
C SER A 54 -17.85 -3.60 -10.88
N GLY A 55 -18.57 -2.64 -10.27
CA GLY A 55 -19.99 -2.71 -9.95
C GLY A 55 -20.94 -2.18 -11.03
N ILE A 56 -20.44 -1.78 -12.21
CA ILE A 56 -21.30 -1.53 -13.38
C ILE A 56 -21.31 -2.75 -14.31
N ALA A 57 -22.13 -3.73 -13.92
CA ALA A 57 -22.66 -4.70 -14.86
C ALA A 57 -23.56 -3.98 -15.88
N GLU A 58 -23.36 -4.24 -17.17
CA GLU A 58 -24.42 -4.48 -18.17
C GLU A 58 -23.83 -5.05 -19.47
#